data_AF-A0A2V7KJH9-F1
#
_entry.id   AF-A0A2V7KJH9-F1
#
_cell.length_a   1.000
_cell.length_b   1.000
_cell.length_c   1.000
_cell.angle_alpha   90.00
_cell.angle_beta   90.00
_cell.angle_gamma   90.00
#
_symmetry.space_group_name_H-M   'P 1'
#
loop_
_entity.id
_entity.type
_entity.pdbx_description
1 polymer ?
#
loop_
_entity_poly.entity_id
_entity_poly.type
_entity_poly.pdbx_seq_one_letter_code
_entity_poly.pdbx_strand_id
1 'polypeptide(L)'
;MEIVNRMVTPTRLQVKGWARVGPAGAHTLRRGAWYPVVRISSSNIVVLDVNRHNVPVDRRFLEIRYHPPERWTIVRCEPRVIERLGRIFPLTYAVCPACR
;
A
#
# COMPACT_ATOMS: atom_id res chain seq x y z
N MET A 1 -7.77 -24.09 -20.84
CA MET A 1 -7.50 -23.49 -19.52
C MET A 1 -7.59 -21.98 -19.66
N GLU A 2 -8.81 -21.44 -19.62
CA GLU A 2 -9.02 -19.99 -19.76
C GLU A 2 -9.06 -19.37 -18.37
N ILE A 3 -8.03 -18.57 -18.09
CA ILE A 3 -7.97 -17.75 -16.88
C ILE A 3 -9.03 -16.67 -17.07
N VAL A 4 -10.19 -16.86 -16.44
CA VAL A 4 -11.29 -15.88 -16.42
C VAL A 4 -10.80 -14.63 -15.74
N ASN A 5 -10.30 -13.68 -16.55
CA ASN A 5 -10.01 -12.32 -16.14
C ASN A 5 -11.34 -11.58 -15.95
N ARG A 6 -12.01 -11.86 -14.82
CA ARG A 6 -13.19 -11.11 -14.40
C ARG A 6 -12.74 -9.68 -14.11
N MET A 7 -12.87 -8.82 -15.11
CA MET A 7 -12.82 -7.38 -14.96
C MET A 7 -13.86 -7.00 -13.91
N VAL A 8 -13.39 -6.71 -12.70
CA VAL A 8 -14.23 -6.17 -11.63
C VAL A 8 -14.57 -4.75 -12.05
N THR A 9 -15.77 -4.56 -12.59
CA THR A 9 -16.33 -3.26 -12.97
C THR A 9 -16.21 -2.28 -11.79
N PRO A 10 -15.78 -1.02 -12.00
CA PRO A 10 -15.60 -0.05 -10.94
C PRO A 10 -16.94 0.54 -10.50
N THR A 11 -17.84 -0.30 -9.99
CA THR A 11 -19.05 0.17 -9.32
C THR A 11 -18.63 0.70 -7.97
N ARG A 12 -18.40 2.02 -7.89
CA ARG A 12 -18.21 2.84 -6.67
C ARG A 12 -17.80 2.00 -5.46
N LEU A 13 -16.57 1.46 -5.51
CA LEU A 13 -16.10 0.45 -4.57
C LEU A 13 -16.28 0.99 -3.15
N GLN A 14 -17.25 0.44 -2.41
CA GLN A 14 -17.44 0.79 -1.01
C GLN A 14 -16.13 0.47 -0.31
N VAL A 15 -15.43 1.51 0.13
CA VAL A 15 -14.16 1.38 0.81
C VAL A 15 -14.43 0.67 2.12
N LYS A 16 -13.97 -0.59 2.23
CA LYS A 16 -14.15 -1.42 3.43
C LYS A 16 -13.14 -1.11 4.52
N GLY A 17 -12.17 -0.27 4.19
CA GLY A 17 -11.06 0.12 5.05
C GLY A 17 -9.89 0.59 4.20
N TRP A 18 -8.74 0.73 4.84
CA TRP A 18 -7.50 1.19 4.26
C TRP A 18 -6.40 0.22 4.61
N ALA A 19 -5.52 -0.07 3.65
CA ALA A 19 -4.39 -0.93 3.86
C ALA A 19 -3.09 -0.24 3.46
N ARG A 20 -2.06 -0.45 4.26
CA ARG A 20 -0.70 -0.01 3.98
C ARG A 20 0.22 -1.22 3.94
N VAL A 21 1.18 -1.18 3.04
CA VAL A 21 2.17 -2.24 2.94
C VAL A 21 3.24 -2.09 4.01
N GLY A 22 3.54 -3.21 4.68
CA GLY A 22 4.62 -3.28 5.67
C GLY A 22 6.02 -3.17 5.03
N PRO A 23 7.09 -3.02 5.84
CA PRO A 23 8.45 -2.85 5.35
C PRO A 23 8.96 -4.00 4.45
N ALA A 24 8.47 -5.22 4.69
CA ALA A 24 8.85 -6.44 4.00
C ALA A 24 8.00 -6.75 2.74
N GLY A 25 7.03 -5.91 2.38
CA GLY A 25 5.96 -6.28 1.44
C GLY A 25 5.86 -5.45 0.16
N ALA A 26 5.29 -6.08 -0.88
CA ALA A 26 4.84 -5.61 -2.19
C ALA A 26 5.68 -4.52 -2.90
N HIS A 27 6.64 -4.96 -3.72
CA HIS A 27 7.50 -4.09 -4.56
C HIS A 27 6.74 -3.14 -5.50
N THR A 28 5.48 -3.43 -5.81
CA THR A 28 4.64 -2.62 -6.71
C THR A 28 3.92 -1.47 -6.01
N LEU A 29 3.91 -1.43 -4.68
CA LEU A 29 3.18 -0.43 -3.90
C LEU A 29 4.13 0.55 -3.23
N ARG A 30 3.77 1.84 -3.27
CA ARG A 30 4.50 2.89 -2.56
C ARG A 30 4.49 2.62 -1.06
N ARG A 31 5.68 2.47 -0.47
CA ARG A 31 5.84 2.32 1.00
C ARG A 31 5.25 3.52 1.73
N GLY A 32 4.58 3.26 2.84
CA GLY A 32 3.97 4.30 3.66
C GLY A 32 2.60 4.80 3.18
N ALA A 33 2.19 4.51 1.93
CA ALA A 33 0.90 4.93 1.40
C ALA A 33 -0.23 4.00 1.85
N TRP A 34 -1.40 4.59 2.08
CA TRP A 34 -2.62 3.88 2.41
C TRP A 34 -3.52 3.78 1.18
N TYR A 35 -3.91 2.57 0.83
CA TYR A 35 -4.77 2.26 -0.30
C TYR A 35 -6.15 1.81 0.20
N PRO A 36 -7.24 2.20 -0.45
CA PRO A 36 -8.57 1.68 -0.15
C PRO A 36 -8.63 0.17 -0.34
N VAL A 37 -9.22 -0.51 0.63
CA VAL A 37 -9.56 -1.92 0.53
C VAL A 37 -10.93 -2.04 -0.13
N VAL A 38 -10.96 -2.70 -1.28
CA VAL A 38 -12.18 -2.86 -2.06
C VAL A 38 -12.80 -4.24 -1.86
N ARG A 39 -11.98 -5.24 -1.52
CA ARG A 39 -12.42 -6.59 -1.20
C ARG A 39 -11.43 -7.27 -0.24
N ILE A 40 -11.97 -7.99 0.73
CA ILE A 40 -11.23 -8.93 1.58
C ILE A 40 -11.76 -10.32 1.23
N SER A 41 -10.90 -11.20 0.73
CA SER A 41 -11.23 -12.60 0.46
C SER A 41 -11.04 -13.45 1.72
N SER A 42 -11.68 -14.63 1.77
CA SER A 42 -11.39 -15.67 2.77
C SER A 42 -10.01 -16.30 2.58
N SER A 43 -9.44 -16.21 1.37
CA SER A 43 -8.15 -16.81 0.98
C SER A 43 -6.90 -16.01 1.37
N ASN A 44 -6.95 -15.17 2.42
CA ASN A 44 -5.89 -14.21 2.78
C ASN A 44 -5.51 -13.18 1.69
N ILE A 45 -6.22 -13.12 0.56
CA ILE A 45 -5.99 -12.08 -0.46
C ILE A 45 -6.88 -10.87 -0.18
N VAL A 46 -6.27 -9.69 -0.20
CA VAL A 46 -6.95 -8.39 -0.11
C VAL A 46 -6.76 -7.67 -1.43
N VAL A 47 -7.84 -7.13 -1.98
CA VAL A 47 -7.79 -6.34 -3.21
C VAL A 47 -7.80 -4.86 -2.81
N LEU A 48 -6.79 -4.14 -3.28
CA LEU A 48 -6.59 -2.71 -3.06
C LEU A 48 -6.92 -1.91 -4.31
N ASP A 49 -7.47 -0.72 -4.13
CA ASP A 49 -7.54 0.29 -5.19
C ASP A 49 -6.24 1.11 -5.22
N VAL A 50 -5.45 0.90 -6.27
CA VAL A 50 -4.18 1.57 -6.50
C VAL A 50 -4.30 2.34 -7.81
N ASN A 51 -4.42 3.66 -7.74
CA ASN A 51 -4.59 4.51 -8.93
C ASN A 51 -5.72 4.05 -9.86
N ARG A 52 -6.87 3.62 -9.30
CA ARG A 52 -8.03 3.06 -10.03
C ARG A 52 -7.80 1.66 -10.62
N HIS A 53 -6.71 1.00 -10.25
CA HIS A 53 -6.45 -0.39 -10.58
C HIS A 53 -6.63 -1.29 -9.36
N ASN A 54 -7.28 -2.43 -9.56
CA ASN A 54 -7.44 -3.45 -8.53
C ASN A 54 -6.16 -4.28 -8.42
N VAL A 55 -5.45 -4.16 -7.30
CA VAL A 55 -4.21 -4.88 -7.03
C VAL A 55 -4.44 -5.91 -5.91
N PRO A 56 -4.36 -7.22 -6.21
CA PRO A 56 -4.42 -8.26 -5.18
C PRO A 56 -3.09 -8.33 -4.41
N VAL A 57 -3.16 -8.37 -3.09
CA VAL A 57 -2.00 -8.47 -2.19
C VAL A 57 -2.33 -9.45 -1.07
N ASP A 58 -1.36 -10.26 -0.65
CA ASP A 58 -1.50 -11.11 0.52
C ASP A 58 -1.63 -10.26 1.79
N ARG A 59 -2.65 -10.56 2.60
CA ARG A 59 -2.98 -9.90 3.87
C ARG A 59 -1.79 -9.87 4.83
N ARG A 60 -0.89 -10.86 4.79
CA ARG A 60 0.30 -10.93 5.65
C ARG A 60 1.26 -9.77 5.44
N PHE A 61 1.23 -9.12 4.27
CA PHE A 61 2.05 -7.97 3.97
C PHE A 61 1.37 -6.63 4.26
N LEU A 62 0.12 -6.66 4.75
CA LEU A 62 -0.72 -5.48 4.91
C LEU A 62 -1.03 -5.17 6.38
N GLU A 63 -0.86 -3.90 6.73
CA GLU A 63 -1.50 -3.31 7.91
C GLU A 63 -2.86 -2.75 7.47
N ILE A 64 -3.96 -3.25 8.04
CA ILE A 64 -5.33 -2.86 7.68
C ILE A 64 -5.97 -2.05 8.81
N ARG A 65 -6.64 -0.97 8.45
CA ARG A 65 -7.43 -0.11 9.33
C ARG A 65 -8.81 0.13 8.75
N TYR A 66 -9.83 0.26 9.60
CA TYR A 66 -11.20 0.50 9.14
C TYR A 66 -11.50 1.99 8.93
N HIS A 67 -10.80 2.86 9.67
CA HIS A 67 -10.93 4.31 9.55
C HIS A 67 -9.90 4.88 8.55
N PRO A 68 -10.22 5.99 7.87
CA PRO A 68 -9.25 6.68 7.04
C PRO A 68 -8.03 7.11 7.86
N PRO A 69 -6.82 7.03 7.30
CA PRO A 69 -5.64 7.56 7.96
C PRO A 69 -5.74 9.08 8.06
N GLU A 70 -5.54 9.63 9.25
CA GLU A 70 -5.51 11.09 9.48
C GLU A 70 -4.10 11.63 9.65
N ARG A 71 -3.14 10.73 9.96
CA ARG A 71 -1.76 11.09 10.28
C ARG A 71 -0.84 10.78 9.12
N TRP A 72 0.20 11.61 9.00
CA TRP A 72 1.28 11.39 8.08
C TRP A 72 2.03 10.10 8.44
N THR A 73 2.37 9.31 7.43
CA THR A 73 3.19 8.11 7.64
C THR A 73 4.65 8.46 7.40
N ILE A 74 5.49 8.26 8.42
CA ILE A 74 6.93 8.45 8.32
C ILE A 74 7.57 7.14 7.87
N VAL A 75 8.24 7.16 6.72
CA VAL A 75 8.96 6.02 6.18
C VAL A 75 10.45 6.23 6.40
N ARG A 76 11.07 5.31 7.14
CA ARG A 76 12.52 5.20 7.23
C ARG A 76 13.00 4.29 6.11
N CYS A 77 13.86 4.81 5.26
CA CYS A 77 14.58 4.01 4.27
C CYS A 77 15.79 3.35 4.92
N GLU A 78 16.32 2.34 4.25
CA GLU A 78 17.61 1.75 4.60
C GLU A 78 18.67 2.86 4.63
N PRO A 79 19.52 2.92 5.67
CA PRO A 79 20.62 3.85 5.69
C PRO A 79 21.45 3.69 4.42
N ARG A 80 21.67 4.79 3.69
CA ARG A 80 22.56 4.81 2.53
C ARG A 80 23.73 5.73 2.84
N VAL A 81 24.92 5.28 2.49
CA VAL A 81 26.09 6.16 2.43
C VAL A 81 25.85 7.09 1.24
N ILE A 82 25.71 8.39 1.51
CA ILE A 82 25.73 9.39 0.44
C ILE A 82 27.20 9.68 0.19
N GLU A 83 27.76 9.11 -0.88
CA GLU A 83 29.21 9.14 -1.20
C GLU A 83 29.81 10.55 -1.12
N ARG A 84 29.08 11.56 -1.61
CA ARG A 84 29.51 12.97 -1.57
C ARG A 84 29.65 13.57 -0.17
N LEU A 85 29.01 12.99 0.85
CA LEU A 85 28.95 13.56 2.19
C LEU A 85 29.74 12.74 3.24
N GLY A 86 30.25 11.57 2.88
CA GLY A 86 31.05 10.71 3.78
C GLY A 86 30.36 10.33 5.09
N ARG A 87 29.02 10.44 5.16
CA ARG A 87 28.22 10.23 6.37
C ARG A 87 26.98 9.38 6.05
N ILE A 88 26.55 8.59 7.04
CA ILE A 88 25.29 7.83 6.97
C ILE A 88 24.15 8.80 7.26
N PHE A 89 23.24 8.95 6.30
CA PHE A 89 22.02 9.72 6.50
C PHE A 89 20.81 8.78 6.52
N PRO A 90 19.95 8.86 7.55
CA PRO A 90 18.66 8.20 7.50
C PRO A 90 17.81 8.94 6.47
N LEU A 91 17.64 8.33 5.29
CA LEU A 91 16.68 8.82 4.30
C LEU A 91 15.28 8.59 4.87
N THR A 92 14.67 9.64 5.40
CA THR A 92 13.31 9.61 5.92
C THR A 92 12.43 10.48 5.05
N TYR A 93 11.27 9.97 4.66
CA TYR A 93 10.27 10.78 3.96
C TYR A 93 8.90 10.57 4.58
N ALA A 94 8.04 11.56 4.37
CA ALA A 94 6.70 11.55 4.89
C ALA A 94 5.67 11.34 3.77
N VAL A 95 4.63 10.58 4.07
CA VAL A 95 3.52 10.28 3.16
C VAL A 95 2.27 10.93 3.70
N CYS A 96 1.72 11.88 2.94
CA CYS A 96 0.43 12.49 3.23
C CYS A 96 -0.66 11.39 3.16
N PRO A 97 -1.56 11.32 4.16
CA PRO A 97 -2.64 10.34 4.13
C PRO A 97 -3.75 10.65 3.12
N ALA A 98 -3.86 11.91 2.69
CA ALA A 98 -4.88 12.39 1.76
C ALA A 98 -4.41 12.43 0.30
N CYS A 99 -3.11 12.56 0.04
CA CYS A 99 -2.56 12.60 -1.32
C CYS A 99 -2.42 11.17 -1.87
N ARG A 100 -3.03 10.92 -3.02
CA ARG A 100 -2.88 9.67 -3.77
C ARG A 100 -2.17 9.95 -5.09
#